data_AF-A0A3C1TA71-F1
#
_entry.id   AF-A0A3C1TA71-F1
#
_cell.length_a   1.000
_cell.length_b   1.000
_cell.length_c   1.000
_cell.angle_alpha   90.00
_cell.angle_beta   90.00
_cell.angle_gamma   90.00
#
_symmetry.space_group_name_H-M   'P 1'
#
loop_
_entity.id
_entity.type
_entity.pdbx_description
1 polymer ?
#
loop_
_entity_poly.entity_id
_entity_poly.type
_entity_poly.pdbx_seq_one_letter_code
_entity_poly.pdbx_strand_id
1 'polypeptide(L)'
;MKFISWILVIINAWFGIRALLNTFHVLQSSKYSQTSTAVFAMVFLCMSTAGIYFLLVKYDVKLALWIGIGPWLIALLFLLINMFTQDYR
;
A
#
# COMPACT_ATOMS: atom_id res chain seq x y z
N MET A 1 -3.75 6.98 19.00
CA MET A 1 -3.15 7.44 17.73
C MET A 1 -1.83 6.74 17.39
N LYS A 2 -0.84 6.72 18.30
CA LYS A 2 0.49 6.13 18.00
C LYS A 2 0.43 4.64 17.69
N PHE A 3 -0.29 3.85 18.50
CA PHE A 3 -0.52 2.43 18.25
C PHE A 3 -1.26 2.15 16.93
N ILE A 4 -2.31 2.92 16.61
CA ILE A 4 -3.07 2.78 15.37
C ILE A 4 -2.18 3.06 14.16
N SER A 5 -1.34 4.09 14.23
CA SER A 5 -0.40 4.44 13.15
C SER A 5 0.60 3.31 12.91
N TRP A 6 1.14 2.71 13.99
CA TRP A 6 2.01 1.55 13.89
C TRP A 6 1.34 0.35 13.23
N ILE A 7 0.11 0.02 13.65
CA ILE A 7 -0.64 -1.09 13.07
C ILE A 7 -0.85 -0.86 11.56
N LEU A 8 -1.28 0.34 11.16
CA LEU A 8 -1.47 0.69 9.75
C LEU A 8 -0.18 0.57 8.93
N VAL A 9 0.93 1.07 9.47
CA VAL A 9 2.24 1.01 8.81
C VAL A 9 2.74 -0.43 8.65
N ILE A 10 2.55 -1.27 9.66
CA ILE A 10 2.90 -2.71 9.62
C ILE A 10 2.03 -3.46 8.61
N ILE A 11 0.72 -3.21 8.62
CA ILE A 11 -0.20 -3.79 7.63
C ILE A 11 0.23 -3.40 6.22
N ASN A 12 0.56 -2.13 5.99
CA ASN A 12 1.04 -1.66 4.70
C ASN A 12 2.36 -2.31 4.28
N ALA A 13 3.31 -2.44 5.21
CA ALA A 13 4.58 -3.15 4.95
C ALA A 13 4.31 -4.59 4.54
N TRP A 14 3.43 -5.28 5.26
CA TRP A 14 3.10 -6.68 4.99
C TRP A 14 2.47 -6.87 3.62
N PHE A 15 1.49 -6.03 3.25
CA PHE A 15 0.90 -6.06 1.91
C PHE A 15 1.92 -5.71 0.81
N GLY A 16 2.78 -4.71 1.05
CA GLY A 16 3.83 -4.31 0.12
C GLY A 16 4.85 -5.42 -0.13
N ILE A 17 5.34 -6.07 0.92
CA ILE A 17 6.27 -7.21 0.83
C ILE A 17 5.61 -8.38 0.12
N ARG A 18 4.36 -8.72 0.46
CA ARG A 18 3.63 -9.81 -0.18
C ARG A 18 3.43 -9.54 -1.67
N ALA A 19 3.07 -8.31 -2.05
CA ALA A 19 2.94 -7.92 -3.45
C ALA A 19 4.30 -7.96 -4.18
N LEU A 20 5.38 -7.54 -3.53
CA LEU A 20 6.73 -7.61 -4.10
C LEU A 20 7.17 -9.06 -4.36
N LEU A 21 6.99 -9.95 -3.38
CA LEU A 21 7.29 -11.38 -3.52
C LEU A 21 6.47 -12.04 -4.64
N ASN A 22 5.25 -11.56 -4.86
CA ASN A 22 4.40 -11.99 -5.94
C ASN A 22 4.88 -11.49 -7.31
N THR A 23 5.35 -10.23 -7.40
CA THR A 23 6.00 -9.72 -8.62
C THR A 23 7.22 -10.55 -9.04
N PHE A 24 7.98 -11.07 -8.07
CA PHE A 24 9.13 -11.97 -8.31
C PHE A 24 8.74 -13.44 -8.50
N HIS A 25 7.45 -13.77 -8.63
CA HIS A 25 6.93 -15.13 -8.76
C HIS A 25 7.25 -16.08 -7.58
N VAL A 26 7.70 -15.54 -6.44
CA VAL A 26 7.94 -16.33 -5.22
C VAL A 26 6.61 -16.68 -4.55
N LEU A 27 5.62 -15.79 -4.62
CA LEU A 27 4.24 -16.04 -4.16
C LEU A 27 3.24 -15.75 -5.29
N GLN A 28 2.83 -16.75 -6.07
CA GLN A 28 1.81 -16.58 -7.12
C GLN A 28 0.38 -16.49 -6.54
N SER A 29 0.06 -15.39 -5.85
CA SER A 29 -1.24 -15.24 -5.18
C SER A 29 -2.19 -14.18 -5.76
N SER A 30 -1.79 -13.38 -6.76
CA SER A 30 -2.67 -12.33 -7.31
C SER A 30 -3.33 -12.72 -8.63
N LYS A 31 -4.62 -12.42 -8.74
CA LYS A 31 -5.38 -12.45 -10.01
C LYS A 31 -5.12 -11.22 -10.91
N TYR A 32 -4.34 -10.24 -10.44
CA TYR A 32 -4.01 -9.01 -11.15
C TYR A 32 -2.77 -9.17 -12.02
N SER A 33 -2.64 -8.32 -13.05
CA SER A 33 -1.45 -8.29 -13.90
C SER A 33 -0.17 -8.05 -13.09
N GLN A 34 0.94 -8.65 -13.52
CA GLN A 34 2.23 -8.52 -12.83
C GLN A 34 2.67 -7.06 -12.67
N THR A 35 2.40 -6.23 -13.68
CA THR A 35 2.65 -4.78 -13.67
C THR A 35 1.85 -4.08 -12.59
N SER A 36 0.54 -4.37 -12.47
CA SER A 36 -0.31 -3.77 -11.43
C SER A 36 0.17 -4.17 -10.04
N THR A 37 0.52 -5.44 -9.84
CA THR A 37 1.04 -5.95 -8.56
C THR A 37 2.36 -5.26 -8.17
N ALA A 38 3.24 -5.00 -9.15
CA ALA A 38 4.50 -4.26 -8.91
C ALA A 38 4.26 -2.80 -8.49
N VAL A 39 3.31 -2.11 -9.13
CA VAL A 39 2.93 -0.74 -8.75
C VAL A 39 2.36 -0.71 -7.33
N PHE A 40 1.47 -1.65 -6.99
CA PHE A 40 0.95 -1.76 -5.63
C PHE A 40 2.07 -2.05 -4.61
N ALA A 41 2.99 -2.95 -4.91
CA ALA A 41 4.13 -3.25 -4.05
C ALA A 41 4.94 -1.98 -3.76
N MET A 42 5.26 -1.20 -4.80
CA MET A 42 6.04 0.03 -4.67
C MET A 42 5.30 1.07 -3.83
N VAL A 43 4.02 1.32 -4.08
CA VAL A 43 3.22 2.31 -3.33
C VAL A 43 3.13 1.94 -1.85
N PHE A 44 2.80 0.67 -1.56
CA PHE A 44 2.66 0.20 -0.17
C PHE A 44 3.97 0.21 0.59
N LEU A 45 5.08 -0.18 -0.05
CA LEU A 45 6.41 -0.15 0.55
C LEU A 45 6.88 1.29 0.80
N CYS A 46 6.85 2.17 -0.21
CA CYS A 46 7.29 3.56 -0.06
C CYS A 46 6.53 4.30 1.03
N MET A 47 5.19 4.16 1.06
CA MET A 47 4.36 4.79 2.07
C MET A 47 4.57 4.17 3.46
N SER A 48 4.80 2.85 3.56
CA SER A 48 5.14 2.24 4.84
C SER A 48 6.49 2.74 5.36
N THR A 49 7.53 2.78 4.52
CA THR A 49 8.86 3.31 4.90
C THR A 49 8.78 4.78 5.33
N ALA A 50 8.04 5.61 4.60
CA ALA A 50 7.79 7.00 4.99
C ALA A 50 7.03 7.07 6.33
N GLY A 51 6.01 6.23 6.54
CA GLY A 51 5.26 6.15 7.79
C GLY A 51 6.15 5.77 8.99
N ILE A 52 7.07 4.81 8.82
CA ILE A 52 8.07 4.44 9.84
C ILE A 52 8.99 5.63 10.15
N TYR A 53 9.48 6.34 9.13
CA TYR A 53 10.33 7.51 9.30
C TYR A 53 9.64 8.61 10.14
N PHE A 54 8.39 8.95 9.83
CA PHE A 54 7.67 9.97 10.61
C PHE A 54 7.31 9.51 12.03
N LEU A 55 7.11 8.21 12.26
CA LEU A 55 6.87 7.64 13.59
C LEU A 55 8.12 7.61 14.48
N LEU A 56 9.28 7.28 13.91
CA LEU A 56 10.52 7.07 14.66
C LEU A 56 11.42 8.31 14.74
N VAL A 57 11.48 9.12 13.68
CA VAL A 57 12.43 10.26 13.59
C VAL A 57 11.76 11.58 13.93
N LYS A 58 10.59 11.84 13.34
CA LYS A 58 9.87 13.12 13.54
C LYS A 58 8.89 13.09 14.70
N TYR A 59 8.56 11.90 15.21
CA TYR A 59 7.52 11.65 16.22
C TYR A 59 6.14 12.26 15.87
N ASP A 60 5.89 12.55 14.59
CA ASP A 60 4.65 13.13 14.11
C ASP A 60 3.66 12.01 13.76
N VAL A 61 2.84 11.69 14.75
CA VAL A 61 1.85 10.62 14.66
C VAL A 61 0.73 10.96 13.68
N LYS A 62 0.37 12.25 13.53
CA LYS A 62 -0.73 12.65 12.65
C LYS A 62 -0.33 12.43 11.20
N LEU A 63 0.87 12.88 10.83
CA LEU A 63 1.42 12.72 9.48
C LEU A 63 1.63 11.24 9.14
N ALA A 64 2.14 10.44 10.08
CA ALA A 64 2.29 9.00 9.89
C ALA A 64 0.94 8.28 9.63
N LEU A 65 -0.14 8.72 10.28
CA LEU A 65 -1.50 8.20 10.05
C LEU A 65 -1.99 8.52 8.63
N TRP A 66 -1.80 9.76 8.16
CA TRP A 66 -2.17 10.17 6.80
C TRP A 66 -1.39 9.38 5.75
N ILE A 67 -0.08 9.19 5.97
CA ILE A 67 0.76 8.37 5.10
C ILE A 67 0.30 6.90 5.12
N GLY A 68 -0.11 6.38 6.28
CA GLY A 68 -0.68 5.04 6.41
C GLY A 68 -1.98 4.84 5.63
N ILE A 69 -2.82 5.87 5.52
CA ILE A 69 -4.09 5.81 4.78
C ILE A 69 -3.88 6.02 3.27
N GLY A 70 -2.83 6.74 2.88
CA GLY A 70 -2.51 7.08 1.48
C GLY A 70 -2.60 5.91 0.48
N PRO A 71 -1.92 4.77 0.70
CA PRO A 71 -1.97 3.61 -0.18
C PRO A 71 -3.39 3.09 -0.43
N TRP A 72 -4.22 3.08 0.61
CA TRP A 72 -5.60 2.59 0.54
C TRP A 72 -6.47 3.52 -0.28
N LEU A 73 -6.27 4.83 -0.12
CA LEU A 73 -7.00 5.83 -0.87
C LEU A 73 -6.64 5.77 -2.37
N ILE A 74 -5.36 5.58 -2.68
CA ILE A 74 -4.89 5.36 -4.06
C ILE A 74 -5.48 4.06 -4.64
N ALA A 75 -5.49 2.98 -3.86
CA ALA A 75 -6.07 1.70 -4.28
C ALA A 75 -7.58 1.83 -4.58
N LEU A 76 -8.30 2.57 -3.75
CA LEU A 76 -9.74 2.82 -3.92
C LEU A 76 -10.01 3.67 -5.16
N LEU A 77 -9.20 4.71 -5.41
CA LEU A 77 -9.28 5.49 -6.66
C LEU A 77 -9.02 4.63 -7.89
N PHE A 78 -8.01 3.74 -7.85
CA PHE A 78 -7.74 2.80 -8.93
C PHE A 78 -8.92 1.86 -9.19
N LEU A 79 -9.56 1.35 -8.13
CA LEU A 79 -10.74 0.51 -8.24
C LEU A 79 -11.92 1.28 -8.87
N LEU A 80 -12.13 2.51 -8.43
CA LEU A 80 -13.19 3.38 -8.93
C LEU A 80 -12.99 3.70 -10.42
N ILE A 81 -11.77 4.08 -10.82
CA ILE A 81 -11.43 4.34 -12.23
C ILE A 81 -11.64 3.07 -13.06
N ASN A 82 -11.19 1.91 -12.59
CA ASN A 82 -11.43 0.64 -13.28
C ASN A 82 -12.92 0.35 -13.44
N MET A 83 -13.77 0.63 -12.44
CA MET A 83 -15.21 0.47 -12.57
C MET A 83 -15.84 1.40 -13.61
N PHE A 84 -15.36 2.62 -13.76
CA PHE A 84 -15.88 3.56 -14.76
C PHE A 84 -15.33 3.32 -16.18
N THR A 85 -14.16 2.70 -16.30
CA THR A 85 -13.44 2.53 -17.59
C THR A 85 -13.62 1.13 -18.17
N GLN A 86 -13.90 0.12 -17.34
CA GLN A 86 -14.24 -1.21 -17.86
C GLN A 86 -15.69 -1.22 -18.36
N ASP A 87 -15.85 -1.13 -19.67
CA ASP A 87 -17.03 -1.65 -20.35
C ASP A 87 -17.17 -3.13 -19.98
N TYR A 88 -18.24 -3.47 -19.26
CA TYR A 88 -18.69 -4.85 -19.11
C TYR A 88 -19.08 -5.38 -20.50
N ARG A 89 -18.10 -5.93 -21.23
CA ARG A 89 -18.32 -6.76 -22.40
C ARG A 89 -18.01 -8.21 -22.07
#